data_AF-A0A0G0SUK1-F1
#
_entry.id   AF-A0A0G0SUK1-F1
#
_cell.length_a   1.000
_cell.length_b   1.000
_cell.length_c   1.000
_cell.angle_alpha   90.00
_cell.angle_beta   90.00
_cell.angle_gamma   90.00
#
_symmetry.space_group_name_H-M   'P 1'
#
loop_
_entity.id
_entity.type
_entity.pdbx_description
1 polymer ?
#
loop_
_entity_poly.entity_id
_entity_poly.type
_entity_poly.pdbx_seq_one_letter_code
_entity_poly.pdbx_strand_id
1 'polypeptide(L)'
;MSNLTEKQSLCLSCQYCCKTIAFPFAADPVSLEFYKARGLKVIHSTETEESWVTFPHVCPHITKEGCNIYVKRPYACMVFDGSKHPVSSNQCLWPRKD
;
A
#
# COMPACT_ATOMS: atom_id res chain seq x y z
N MET A 1 23.88 -3.09 16.27
CA MET A 1 22.88 -2.71 15.27
C MET A 1 22.41 -3.98 14.59
N SER A 2 21.12 -4.34 14.68
CA SER A 2 20.60 -5.54 14.04
C SER A 2 20.70 -5.40 12.52
N ASN A 3 21.31 -6.36 11.83
CA ASN A 3 21.32 -6.39 10.36
C ASN A 3 19.88 -6.45 9.86
N LEU A 4 19.41 -5.37 9.23
CA LEU A 4 18.10 -5.35 8.58
C LEU A 4 18.15 -6.30 7.38
N THR A 5 17.11 -7.10 7.21
CA THR A 5 16.91 -7.84 5.97
C THR A 5 16.67 -6.86 4.81
N GLU A 6 16.99 -7.25 3.58
CA GLU A 6 16.74 -6.42 2.39
C GLU A 6 15.28 -5.93 2.30
N LYS A 7 14.31 -6.82 2.56
CA LYS A 7 12.88 -6.47 2.63
C LYS A 7 12.59 -5.40 3.70
N GLN A 8 13.24 -5.46 4.86
CA GLN A 8 13.07 -4.45 5.90
C GLN A 8 13.56 -3.09 5.42
N SER A 9 14.75 -3.03 4.84
CA SER A 9 15.32 -1.80 4.31
C SER A 9 14.45 -1.18 3.21
N LEU A 10 13.95 -1.99 2.27
CA LEU A 10 13.06 -1.53 1.20
C LEU A 10 11.70 -1.05 1.72
N CYS A 11 11.13 -1.74 2.72
CA CYS A 11 9.87 -1.32 3.33
C CYS A 11 10.02 0.01 4.07
N LEU A 12 11.10 0.17 4.84
CA LEU A 12 11.39 1.38 5.62
C LEU A 12 11.74 2.58 4.73
N SER A 13 12.28 2.37 3.53
CA SER A 13 12.57 3.45 2.58
C SER A 13 11.34 3.93 1.82
N CYS A 14 10.46 3.04 1.34
CA CYS A 14 9.29 3.46 0.56
C CYS A 14 8.16 4.03 1.42
N GLN A 15 7.79 3.33 2.51
CA GLN A 15 6.73 3.74 3.45
C GLN A 15 5.34 3.98 2.81
N TYR A 16 5.11 3.58 1.56
CA TYR A 16 3.89 3.93 0.83
C TYR A 16 2.61 3.39 1.50
N CYS A 17 2.61 2.12 1.91
CA CYS A 17 1.46 1.52 2.61
C CYS A 17 1.26 2.10 4.02
N CYS A 18 2.26 2.80 4.57
CA CYS A 18 2.11 3.56 5.82
C CYS A 18 1.55 4.97 5.60
N LYS A 19 1.44 5.43 4.35
CA LYS A 19 0.97 6.79 3.99
C LYS A 19 -0.32 6.78 3.16
N THR A 20 -0.76 5.60 2.71
CA THR A 20 -1.87 5.42 1.78
C THR A 20 -2.72 4.24 2.22
N ILE A 21 -4.04 4.41 2.23
CA ILE A 21 -4.98 3.30 2.27
C ILE A 21 -5.45 3.01 0.85
N ALA A 22 -5.56 1.72 0.56
CA ALA A 22 -6.14 1.20 -0.67
C ALA A 22 -7.12 0.08 -0.35
N PHE A 23 -8.27 0.07 -1.00
CA PHE A 23 -9.19 -1.06 -0.95
C PHE A 23 -9.84 -1.31 -2.30
N PRO A 24 -10.13 -2.57 -2.63
CA PRO A 24 -10.81 -2.92 -3.86
C PRO A 24 -12.27 -2.48 -3.79
N PHE A 25 -12.87 -2.19 -4.94
CA PHE A 25 -14.28 -1.90 -5.06
C PHE A 25 -14.83 -2.41 -6.39
N ALA A 26 -16.15 -2.65 -6.45
CA ALA A 26 -16.82 -2.98 -7.70
C ALA A 26 -16.88 -1.72 -8.59
N ALA A 27 -16.34 -1.80 -9.80
CA ALA A 27 -16.27 -0.66 -10.72
C ALA A 27 -17.60 -0.37 -11.43
N ASP A 28 -18.71 -0.45 -10.71
CA ASP A 28 -20.00 -0.03 -11.24
C ASP A 28 -20.03 1.51 -11.41
N PRO A 29 -20.88 2.04 -12.30
CA PRO A 29 -20.94 3.48 -12.57
C PRO A 29 -21.18 4.34 -11.33
N VAL A 30 -21.99 3.87 -10.37
CA VAL A 30 -22.33 4.62 -9.15
C VAL A 30 -21.11 4.74 -8.24
N SER A 31 -20.40 3.65 -8.01
CA SER A 31 -19.17 3.65 -7.22
C SER A 31 -18.09 4.55 -7.84
N LEU A 32 -17.90 4.46 -9.16
CA LEU A 32 -16.94 5.30 -9.88
C LEU A 32 -17.25 6.79 -9.76
N GLU A 33 -18.52 7.16 -9.97
CA GLU A 33 -18.97 8.55 -9.80
C GLU A 33 -18.75 9.03 -8.37
N PHE A 34 -19.19 8.25 -7.38
CA PHE A 34 -19.09 8.58 -5.96
C PHE A 34 -17.64 8.87 -5.51
N TYR A 35 -16.69 8.04 -5.89
CA TYR A 35 -15.28 8.19 -5.50
C TYR A 35 -14.59 9.33 -6.24
N LYS A 36 -14.85 9.48 -7.55
CA LYS A 36 -14.32 10.60 -8.34
C LYS A 36 -14.83 11.94 -7.85
N ALA A 37 -16.12 12.05 -7.53
CA ALA A 37 -16.73 13.27 -6.99
C ALA A 37 -16.14 13.70 -5.64
N ARG A 38 -15.57 12.75 -4.87
CA ARG A 38 -14.85 13.00 -3.61
C ARG A 38 -13.36 13.25 -3.79
N GLY A 39 -12.88 13.33 -5.03
CA GLY A 39 -11.46 13.53 -5.34
C GLY A 39 -10.57 12.33 -4.97
N LEU A 40 -11.15 11.14 -4.79
CA LEU A 40 -10.35 9.95 -4.49
C LEU A 40 -9.71 9.42 -5.76
N LYS A 41 -8.48 8.91 -5.64
CA LYS A 41 -7.76 8.34 -6.77
C LYS A 41 -8.25 6.91 -7.00
N VAL A 42 -8.84 6.69 -8.17
CA VAL A 42 -9.24 5.37 -8.67
C VAL A 42 -8.14 4.82 -9.56
N ILE A 43 -7.76 3.57 -9.33
CA ILE A 43 -6.78 2.82 -10.12
C ILE A 43 -7.48 1.57 -10.66
N HIS A 44 -7.34 1.32 -11.95
CA HIS A 44 -7.84 0.11 -12.59
C HIS A 44 -6.65 -0.71 -13.08
N SER A 45 -6.58 -1.98 -12.67
CA SER A 45 -5.54 -2.93 -13.07
C SER A 45 -6.05 -3.75 -14.25
N THR A 46 -5.46 -3.58 -15.43
CA THR A 46 -5.78 -4.42 -16.60
C THR A 46 -5.20 -5.84 -16.50
N GLU A 47 -4.29 -6.09 -15.56
CA GLU A 47 -3.70 -7.41 -15.34
C GLU A 47 -4.59 -8.27 -14.44
N THR A 48 -5.18 -7.67 -13.41
CA THR A 48 -6.02 -8.37 -12.43
C THR A 48 -7.52 -8.11 -12.62
N GLU A 49 -7.90 -7.21 -13.53
CA GLU A 49 -9.26 -6.71 -13.72
C GLU A 49 -9.88 -6.07 -12.45
N GLU A 50 -9.05 -5.76 -11.46
CA GLU A 50 -9.47 -5.17 -10.20
C GLU A 50 -9.46 -3.64 -10.25
N SER A 51 -10.41 -3.04 -9.55
CA SER A 51 -10.45 -1.60 -9.33
C SER A 51 -10.22 -1.28 -7.86
N TRP A 52 -9.37 -0.29 -7.64
CA TRP A 52 -8.90 0.12 -6.33
C TRP A 52 -9.16 1.61 -6.14
N VAL A 53 -9.66 1.98 -4.96
CA VAL A 53 -9.70 3.37 -4.55
C VAL A 53 -8.61 3.61 -3.51
N THR A 54 -7.96 4.76 -3.64
CA THR A 54 -6.77 5.09 -2.86
C THR A 54 -6.86 6.51 -2.36
N PHE A 55 -6.40 6.72 -1.14
CA PHE A 55 -6.37 8.04 -0.52
C PHE A 55 -5.24 8.15 0.50
N PRO A 56 -4.68 9.36 0.68
CA PRO A 56 -3.67 9.59 1.69
C PRO A 56 -4.24 9.33 3.09
N HIS A 57 -3.57 8.46 3.84
CA HIS A 57 -3.87 8.22 5.25
C HIS A 57 -2.59 7.76 5.94
N VAL A 58 -2.10 8.59 6.86
CA VAL A 58 -0.82 8.38 7.53
C VAL A 58 -1.02 7.50 8.75
N CYS A 59 -0.36 6.35 8.76
CA CYS A 59 -0.33 5.44 9.89
C CYS A 59 0.27 6.15 11.12
N PRO A 60 -0.36 6.10 12.30
CA PRO A 60 0.13 6.79 13.50
C PRO A 60 1.46 6.22 14.03
N HIS A 61 1.87 5.06 13.53
CA HIS A 61 3.10 4.38 13.89
C HIS A 61 4.31 4.74 13.00
N ILE A 62 4.11 5.61 12.01
CA ILE A 62 5.21 6.06 11.15
C ILE A 62 6.07 7.11 11.86
N THR A 63 7.39 6.97 11.76
CA THR A 63 8.41 7.91 12.22
C THR A 63 9.32 8.28 11.05
N LYS A 64 10.30 9.17 11.27
CA LYS A 64 11.29 9.51 10.25
C LYS A 64 12.12 8.30 9.82
N GLU A 65 12.30 7.35 10.73
CA GLU A 65 13.07 6.12 10.58
C GLU A 65 12.23 4.94 10.04
N GLY A 66 10.90 5.12 9.92
CA GLY A 66 9.97 4.12 9.38
C GLY A 66 8.91 3.67 10.40
N CYS A 67 8.56 2.38 10.42
CA CYS A 67 7.44 1.89 11.25
C CYS A 67 7.91 1.49 12.66
N ASN A 68 7.46 2.21 13.70
CA ASN A 68 7.88 1.96 15.09
C ASN A 68 7.35 0.62 15.66
N ILE A 69 6.29 0.07 15.08
CA ILE A 69 5.77 -1.26 15.40
C ILE A 69 6.20 -2.30 14.38
N TYR A 70 7.30 -2.12 13.64
CA TYR A 70 7.65 -3.00 12.52
C TYR A 70 7.51 -4.50 12.86
N VAL A 71 8.06 -4.95 13.98
CA VAL A 71 7.98 -6.37 14.41
C VAL A 71 6.55 -6.80 14.81
N LYS A 72 5.73 -5.87 15.30
CA LYS A 72 4.35 -6.09 15.76
C LYS A 72 3.30 -5.61 14.75
N ARG A 73 3.70 -5.29 13.52
CA ARG A 73 2.81 -4.72 12.50
C ARG A 73 1.67 -5.70 12.18
N PRO A 74 0.49 -5.24 11.75
CA PRO A 74 -0.59 -6.14 11.36
C PRO A 74 -0.16 -7.14 10.29
N TYR A 75 -0.78 -8.33 10.29
CA TYR A 75 -0.46 -9.40 9.33
C TYR A 75 -0.49 -8.92 7.88
N ALA A 76 -1.49 -8.11 7.50
CA ALA A 76 -1.58 -7.49 6.17
C ALA A 76 -0.30 -6.74 5.78
N CYS A 77 0.29 -5.96 6.69
CA CYS A 77 1.56 -5.25 6.47
C CYS A 77 2.77 -6.21 6.44
N MET A 78 2.68 -7.38 7.05
CA MET A 78 3.74 -8.38 7.00
C MET A 78 3.83 -9.05 5.63
N VAL A 79 2.66 -9.40 5.07
CA VAL A 79 2.54 -10.18 3.83
C VAL A 79 2.36 -9.34 2.56
N PHE A 80 2.18 -8.02 2.69
CA PHE A 80 2.07 -7.13 1.55
C PHE A 80 3.28 -7.23 0.61
N ASP A 81 2.99 -7.35 -0.69
CA ASP A 81 3.96 -7.36 -1.78
C ASP A 81 3.85 -6.03 -2.54
N GLY A 82 4.84 -5.16 -2.36
CA GLY A 82 4.83 -3.85 -3.01
C GLY A 82 5.06 -3.93 -4.52
N SER A 83 5.79 -4.96 -4.96
CA SER A 83 6.24 -5.14 -6.35
C SER A 83 5.11 -5.56 -7.30
N LYS A 84 4.07 -6.21 -6.76
CA LYS A 84 2.94 -6.74 -7.54
C LYS A 84 1.63 -5.98 -7.33
N HIS A 85 1.53 -5.14 -6.30
CA HIS A 85 0.25 -4.52 -5.96
C HIS A 85 -0.07 -3.35 -6.91
N PRO A 86 -1.24 -3.33 -7.58
CA PRO A 86 -1.57 -2.32 -8.59
C PRO A 86 -1.43 -0.88 -8.09
N VAL A 87 -1.72 -0.67 -6.81
CA VAL A 87 -1.67 0.65 -6.17
C VAL A 87 -0.25 1.12 -5.84
N SER A 88 0.70 0.20 -5.58
CA SER A 88 2.08 0.54 -5.27
C SER A 88 3.05 0.22 -6.40
N SER A 89 2.54 -0.14 -7.59
CA SER A 89 3.35 -0.41 -8.77
C SER A 89 4.29 0.78 -9.04
N ASN A 90 5.58 0.49 -9.16
CA ASN A 90 6.69 1.46 -9.27
C ASN A 90 6.92 2.39 -8.07
N GLN A 91 6.15 2.28 -6.99
CA GLN A 91 6.40 3.00 -5.74
C GLN A 91 7.25 2.17 -4.79
N CYS A 92 6.95 0.87 -4.70
CA CYS A 92 7.57 -0.03 -3.74
C CYS A 92 8.05 -1.31 -4.42
N LEU A 93 9.31 -1.69 -4.23
CA LEU A 93 9.94 -2.80 -4.95
C LEU A 93 10.21 -4.05 -4.10
N TRP A 94 9.67 -4.16 -2.87
CA TRP A 94 9.88 -5.37 -2.07
C TRP A 94 8.80 -6.43 -2.35
N PRO A 95 9.22 -7.69 -2.58
CA PRO A 95 8.30 -8.80 -2.68
C PRO A 95 7.80 -9.28 -1.30
N ARG A 96 6.70 -10.04 -1.31
CA ARG A 96 6.35 -10.89 -0.17
C ARG A 96 7.50 -11.87 0.07
N LYS A 97 7.82 -12.16 1.35
CA LYS A 97 8.70 -13.29 1.67
C LYS A 97 7.76 -14.49 1.82
N ASP A 98 7.98 -15.51 0.98
CA ASP A 98 7.30 -16.79 1.09
C ASP A 98 7.60 -17.46 2.44
#